data_AF-A0A5F1ZUL7-F1
#
_entry.id   AF-A0A5F1ZUL7-F1
#
_cell.length_a   1.000
_cell.length_b   1.000
_cell.length_c   1.000
_cell.angle_alpha   90.00
_cell.angle_beta   90.00
_cell.angle_gamma   90.00
#
_symmetry.space_group_name_H-M   'P 1'
#
loop_
_entity.id
_entity.type
_entity.pdbx_description
1 polymer ?
#
loop_
_entity_poly.entity_id
_entity_poly.type
_entity_poly.pdbx_seq_one_letter_code
_entity_poly.pdbx_strand_id
1 'polypeptide(L)'
;MNQIKKVLLSLLLAFSVSFFSYCSSSSDPNYAWLMSLASGSTAVTAPTGTTDFGVDINDETTPVDFVFDTTRTITVNIQVLDPIAPVDGSMVQVTVPSAIPGAASNKSVFKAYSNPSGEVTGSFTIDGDTNTVHLQVEAYGKFYDADISIVSVSSISRRISISFTANVKQIVDSDGDGVPDSEDLYPLDPNRASTIRIPAEDYYTISFEDLFPKQGDSDFNDYVVRSYFEEDLNAAGEVARIRGYFTHVAKGAGYNHTLHFGIPGASVSSYSLIHIGFDGTTVEENLSGVGPTMTDLQVLGNSSTTIPSSNASRTNTTFVKGKTAKLEVILASPISKLVLGPAPYDTYLNVINTSKDIHAAGKYFDANGKDIYRDATGFPWSLLVPGNFQWPYEATDIRKSYPQFQTWYQSLGTTDTDWFRNPNPAEVFPSTP
;
A
#
# COMPACT_ATOMS: atom_id res chain seq x y z
N MET A 1 33.78 -74.52 -23.02
CA MET A 1 34.57 -74.32 -21.79
C MET A 1 34.22 -72.97 -21.20
N ASN A 2 33.98 -72.92 -19.88
CA ASN A 2 33.75 -71.76 -18.99
C ASN A 2 32.65 -70.75 -19.43
N GLN A 3 31.52 -70.53 -18.75
CA GLN A 3 31.18 -70.33 -17.31
C GLN A 3 31.60 -68.96 -16.70
N ILE A 4 30.56 -68.18 -16.35
CA ILE A 4 30.39 -67.24 -15.21
C ILE A 4 30.95 -65.80 -15.30
N LYS A 5 30.02 -64.84 -15.47
CA LYS A 5 29.74 -63.60 -14.67
C LYS A 5 28.98 -62.60 -15.57
N LYS A 6 27.85 -61.96 -15.21
CA LYS A 6 26.92 -61.97 -14.05
C LYS A 6 25.50 -61.67 -14.63
N VAL A 7 24.47 -62.47 -14.33
CA VAL A 7 23.43 -62.20 -13.28
C VAL A 7 22.62 -60.92 -13.60
N LEU A 8 21.38 -61.03 -14.15
CA LEU A 8 20.07 -61.19 -13.45
C LEU A 8 19.59 -59.87 -12.77
N LEU A 9 18.32 -59.49 -12.60
CA LEU A 9 16.97 -60.08 -12.81
C LEU A 9 15.94 -58.90 -12.64
N SER A 10 14.79 -58.72 -13.31
CA SER A 10 14.20 -59.15 -14.61
C SER A 10 12.86 -58.39 -14.85
N LEU A 11 12.09 -58.76 -15.90
CA LEU A 11 10.61 -58.90 -16.02
C LEU A 11 9.70 -58.21 -14.94
N LEU A 12 8.53 -57.59 -15.22
CA LEU A 12 7.65 -57.64 -16.40
C LEU A 12 6.58 -56.51 -16.40
N LEU A 13 6.05 -56.20 -17.59
CA LEU A 13 4.67 -55.79 -17.94
C LEU A 13 3.87 -54.67 -17.21
N ALA A 14 3.21 -53.88 -18.08
CA ALA A 14 1.79 -53.48 -18.07
C ALA A 14 1.36 -52.09 -17.54
N PHE A 15 0.88 -51.28 -18.50
CA PHE A 15 -0.35 -50.46 -18.48
C PHE A 15 -0.69 -49.61 -17.22
N SER A 16 -0.44 -48.30 -17.33
CA SER A 16 -1.33 -47.23 -16.86
C SER A 16 -1.04 -45.96 -17.69
N VAL A 17 -2.00 -45.51 -18.51
CA VAL A 17 -2.99 -44.45 -18.19
C VAL A 17 -2.33 -43.15 -17.74
N SER A 18 -2.35 -42.17 -18.64
CA SER A 18 -1.91 -40.79 -18.41
C SER A 18 -2.65 -40.13 -17.26
N PHE A 19 -1.92 -39.59 -16.29
CA PHE A 19 -2.46 -38.63 -15.32
C PHE A 19 -1.82 -37.26 -15.54
N PHE A 20 -2.53 -36.40 -16.26
CA PHE A 20 -2.37 -34.96 -16.09
C PHE A 20 -3.09 -34.61 -14.78
N SER A 21 -2.34 -34.23 -13.75
CA SER A 21 -2.93 -33.64 -12.55
C SER A 21 -3.43 -32.24 -12.86
N TYR A 22 -4.68 -32.15 -13.30
CA TYR A 22 -5.40 -30.89 -13.43
C TYR A 22 -5.62 -30.33 -12.01
N CYS A 23 -4.89 -29.27 -11.65
CA CYS A 23 -5.14 -28.57 -10.40
C CYS A 23 -6.30 -27.60 -10.63
N SER A 24 -7.51 -28.00 -10.20
CA SER A 24 -8.66 -27.12 -10.25
C SER A 24 -8.56 -26.09 -9.12
N SER A 25 -8.09 -24.89 -9.45
CA SER A 25 -8.63 -23.71 -8.77
C SER A 25 -10.14 -23.72 -8.97
N SER A 26 -10.92 -23.54 -7.92
CA SER A 26 -12.37 -23.39 -8.02
C SER A 26 -12.66 -22.01 -8.60
N SER A 27 -12.49 -21.85 -9.91
CA SER A 27 -13.05 -20.74 -10.66
C SER A 27 -14.54 -20.68 -10.35
N ASP A 28 -15.01 -19.52 -9.88
CA ASP A 28 -16.43 -19.32 -9.58
C ASP A 28 -17.28 -19.77 -10.79
N PRO A 29 -18.26 -20.68 -10.60
CA PRO A 29 -19.13 -21.15 -11.69
C PRO A 29 -19.85 -20.02 -12.43
N ASN A 30 -19.98 -18.83 -11.84
CA ASN A 30 -20.51 -17.62 -12.49
C ASN A 30 -19.61 -17.04 -13.59
N TYR A 31 -18.34 -17.46 -13.72
CA TYR A 31 -17.43 -17.02 -14.79
C TYR A 31 -17.14 -18.11 -15.84
N ALA A 32 -17.45 -19.37 -15.54
CA ALA A 32 -17.22 -20.48 -16.46
C ALA A 32 -18.04 -20.39 -17.76
N TRP A 33 -19.25 -19.81 -17.71
CA TRP A 33 -20.09 -19.62 -18.91
C TRP A 33 -19.54 -18.54 -19.86
N LEU A 34 -18.97 -17.46 -19.31
CA LEU A 34 -18.32 -16.37 -20.07
C LEU A 34 -17.16 -16.90 -20.93
N MET A 35 -16.36 -17.82 -20.39
CA MET A 35 -15.24 -18.46 -21.09
C MET A 35 -15.69 -19.44 -22.21
N SER A 36 -16.93 -19.94 -22.17
CA SER A 36 -17.46 -20.82 -23.24
C SER A 36 -17.74 -20.07 -24.54
N LEU A 37 -18.14 -18.79 -24.44
CA LEU A 37 -18.44 -17.93 -25.60
C LEU A 37 -17.18 -17.54 -26.40
N ALA A 38 -16.02 -17.41 -25.72
CA ALA A 38 -14.75 -17.09 -26.36
C ALA A 38 -14.09 -18.29 -27.09
N SER A 39 -14.55 -19.52 -26.82
CA SER A 39 -13.90 -20.76 -27.27
C SER A 39 -14.69 -21.55 -28.33
N GLY A 40 -15.87 -21.08 -28.75
CA GLY A 40 -16.73 -21.77 -29.72
C GLY A 40 -17.27 -23.12 -29.23
N SER A 41 -17.24 -23.35 -27.92
CA SER A 41 -17.79 -24.55 -27.29
C SER A 41 -19.31 -24.41 -27.05
N THR A 42 -20.01 -25.52 -26.87
CA THR A 42 -21.45 -25.52 -26.58
C THR A 42 -21.72 -24.75 -25.29
N ALA A 43 -22.54 -23.69 -25.38
CA ALA A 43 -22.85 -22.80 -24.28
C ALA A 43 -23.31 -23.58 -23.03
N VAL A 44 -22.55 -23.44 -21.94
CA VAL A 44 -22.98 -23.88 -20.62
C VAL A 44 -24.07 -22.91 -20.18
N THR A 45 -25.26 -23.41 -19.84
CA THR A 45 -26.34 -22.58 -19.30
C THR A 45 -25.86 -21.85 -18.06
N ALA A 46 -26.06 -20.53 -18.02
CA ALA A 46 -25.77 -19.72 -16.84
C ALA A 46 -26.46 -20.32 -15.60
N PRO A 47 -25.82 -20.27 -14.41
CA PRO A 47 -26.37 -20.89 -13.22
C PRO A 47 -27.76 -20.33 -12.89
N THR A 48 -28.77 -21.19 -12.97
CA THR A 48 -30.17 -20.83 -12.69
C THR A 48 -30.44 -20.87 -11.19
N GLY A 49 -30.14 -19.76 -10.52
CA GLY A 49 -30.60 -19.43 -9.17
C GLY A 49 -30.87 -17.93 -9.09
N THR A 50 -31.74 -17.50 -8.17
CA THR A 50 -31.82 -16.08 -7.82
C THR A 50 -30.53 -15.69 -7.12
N THR A 51 -29.75 -14.80 -7.72
CA THR A 51 -28.64 -14.17 -7.00
C THR A 51 -29.21 -13.22 -5.95
N ASP A 52 -28.62 -13.22 -4.76
CA ASP A 52 -29.00 -12.28 -3.69
C ASP A 52 -28.69 -10.83 -4.09
N PHE A 53 -27.80 -10.63 -5.07
CA PHE A 53 -27.32 -9.34 -5.54
C PHE A 53 -27.38 -9.23 -7.07
N GLY A 54 -27.61 -8.02 -7.57
CA GLY A 54 -27.34 -7.54 -8.92
C GLY A 54 -26.44 -6.30 -8.86
N VAL A 55 -25.62 -6.07 -9.89
CA VAL A 55 -24.56 -5.04 -9.85
C VAL A 55 -24.50 -4.23 -11.14
N ASP A 56 -24.59 -2.89 -11.01
CA ASP A 56 -24.21 -1.96 -12.07
C ASP A 56 -22.74 -1.57 -11.85
N ILE A 57 -21.85 -1.86 -12.81
CA ILE A 57 -20.43 -1.49 -12.77
C ILE A 57 -20.20 -0.23 -13.61
N ASN A 58 -19.69 0.83 -12.98
CA ASN A 58 -19.33 2.10 -13.60
C ASN A 58 -17.88 2.50 -13.25
N ASP A 59 -17.02 1.52 -12.90
CA ASP A 59 -15.61 1.72 -12.54
C ASP A 59 -14.88 2.62 -13.57
N GLU A 60 -14.19 3.65 -13.08
CA GLU A 60 -13.57 4.66 -13.93
C GLU A 60 -12.09 4.36 -14.19
N THR A 61 -11.62 4.76 -15.38
CA THR A 61 -10.21 4.73 -15.75
C THR A 61 -9.74 6.13 -16.12
N THR A 62 -8.74 6.64 -15.42
CA THR A 62 -8.03 7.88 -15.78
C THR A 62 -6.53 7.61 -15.83
N PRO A 63 -5.76 8.31 -16.69
CA PRO A 63 -4.32 8.38 -16.54
C PRO A 63 -4.01 8.95 -15.15
N VAL A 64 -3.22 8.24 -14.36
CA VAL A 64 -2.71 8.75 -13.08
C VAL A 64 -1.61 9.77 -13.42
N ASP A 65 -1.64 10.95 -12.79
CA ASP A 65 -0.55 11.92 -12.93
C ASP A 65 0.75 11.31 -12.43
N PHE A 66 1.75 11.23 -13.30
CA PHE A 66 3.01 10.56 -12.95
C PHE A 66 3.78 11.33 -11.89
N VAL A 67 4.00 10.66 -10.77
CA VAL A 67 4.87 11.02 -9.66
C VAL A 67 5.88 9.88 -9.48
N PHE A 68 7.02 10.17 -8.84
CA PHE A 68 8.02 9.14 -8.50
C PHE A 68 7.66 8.36 -7.23
N ASP A 69 6.36 8.31 -6.99
CA ASP A 69 5.70 7.48 -6.01
C ASP A 69 5.28 6.20 -6.75
N THR A 70 5.78 5.05 -6.31
CA THR A 70 5.40 3.75 -6.90
C THR A 70 4.12 3.19 -6.29
N THR A 71 3.27 4.03 -5.69
CA THR A 71 1.91 3.70 -5.23
C THR A 71 0.84 4.35 -6.10
N ARG A 72 -0.40 3.88 -5.98
CA ARG A 72 -1.57 4.43 -6.64
C ARG A 72 -2.69 4.59 -5.63
N THR A 73 -3.39 5.72 -5.69
CA THR A 73 -4.63 5.93 -4.92
C THR A 73 -5.84 5.64 -5.82
N ILE A 74 -6.74 4.79 -5.33
CA ILE A 74 -7.99 4.41 -6.00
C ILE A 74 -9.14 4.91 -5.14
N THR A 75 -10.12 5.55 -5.79
CA THR A 75 -11.34 6.01 -5.12
C THR A 75 -12.40 4.90 -5.06
N VAL A 76 -13.25 4.97 -4.04
CA VAL A 76 -14.37 4.05 -3.81
C VAL A 76 -15.65 4.86 -3.82
N ASN A 77 -16.63 4.46 -4.63
CA ASN A 77 -17.97 5.01 -4.70
C ASN A 77 -18.97 3.84 -4.83
N ILE A 78 -19.50 3.37 -3.69
CA ILE A 78 -20.41 2.23 -3.66
C ILE A 78 -21.78 2.71 -3.18
N GLN A 79 -22.83 2.31 -3.89
CA GLN A 79 -24.22 2.49 -3.46
C GLN A 79 -24.87 1.13 -3.22
N VAL A 80 -25.40 0.90 -2.02
CA VAL A 80 -26.11 -0.33 -1.62
C VAL A 80 -27.60 -0.05 -1.50
N LEU A 81 -28.40 -0.75 -2.30
CA LEU A 81 -29.86 -0.62 -2.35
C LEU A 81 -30.54 -1.97 -2.12
N ASP A 82 -31.72 -1.96 -1.52
CA ASP A 82 -32.66 -3.08 -1.54
C ASP A 82 -33.86 -2.76 -2.47
N PRO A 83 -34.87 -3.65 -2.59
CA PRO A 83 -36.03 -3.40 -3.46
C PRO A 83 -36.96 -2.23 -3.04
N ILE A 84 -36.73 -1.60 -1.89
CA ILE A 84 -37.61 -0.62 -1.24
C ILE A 84 -36.89 0.72 -0.97
N ALA A 85 -35.63 0.67 -0.53
CA ALA A 85 -34.86 1.82 -0.08
C ALA A 85 -33.33 1.59 -0.21
N PRO A 86 -32.51 2.65 -0.05
CA PRO A 86 -31.09 2.47 0.24
C PRO A 86 -30.85 1.75 1.57
N VAL A 87 -29.74 1.02 1.67
CA VAL A 87 -29.41 0.24 2.88
C VAL A 87 -28.36 0.98 3.71
N ASP A 88 -28.77 1.43 4.88
CA ASP A 88 -27.91 2.03 5.92
C ASP A 88 -27.08 0.95 6.65
N GLY A 89 -25.85 1.25 7.04
CA GLY A 89 -24.99 0.34 7.82
C GLY A 89 -24.47 -0.91 7.08
N SER A 90 -24.46 -0.93 5.75
CA SER A 90 -23.85 -2.02 4.96
C SER A 90 -22.33 -1.88 4.93
N MET A 91 -21.60 -2.91 5.35
CA MET A 91 -20.13 -2.90 5.30
C MET A 91 -19.66 -2.92 3.83
N VAL A 92 -18.68 -2.08 3.50
CA VAL A 92 -17.89 -2.11 2.27
C VAL A 92 -16.42 -2.24 2.65
N GLN A 93 -15.79 -3.33 2.23
CA GLN A 93 -14.37 -3.62 2.50
C GLN A 93 -13.61 -3.86 1.20
N VAL A 94 -12.38 -3.32 1.11
CA VAL A 94 -11.44 -3.67 0.05
C VAL A 94 -10.19 -4.27 0.69
N THR A 95 -9.80 -5.47 0.26
CA THR A 95 -8.57 -6.14 0.69
C THR A 95 -7.60 -6.35 -0.49
N VAL A 96 -6.29 -6.34 -0.22
CA VAL A 96 -5.30 -6.80 -1.19
C VAL A 96 -5.30 -8.33 -1.26
N PRO A 97 -5.11 -8.95 -2.44
CA PRO A 97 -5.09 -10.41 -2.58
C PRO A 97 -4.02 -11.05 -1.70
N SER A 98 -4.23 -12.30 -1.30
CA SER A 98 -3.22 -13.03 -0.54
C SER A 98 -2.01 -13.35 -1.42
N ALA A 99 -0.80 -13.21 -0.87
CA ALA A 99 0.44 -13.71 -1.49
C ALA A 99 0.42 -15.23 -1.75
N ILE A 100 -0.53 -15.98 -1.16
CA ILE A 100 -0.84 -17.37 -1.49
C ILE A 100 -2.07 -17.39 -2.43
N PRO A 101 -1.91 -17.76 -3.72
CA PRO A 101 -3.03 -17.82 -4.65
C PRO A 101 -4.18 -18.71 -4.15
N GLY A 102 -5.39 -18.15 -4.10
CA GLY A 102 -6.60 -18.83 -3.65
C GLY A 102 -6.81 -18.86 -2.13
N ALA A 103 -5.94 -18.24 -1.33
CA ALA A 103 -6.21 -17.98 0.09
C ALA A 103 -6.95 -16.64 0.26
N ALA A 104 -7.93 -16.60 1.17
CA ALA A 104 -8.53 -15.35 1.61
C ALA A 104 -7.47 -14.43 2.24
N SER A 105 -7.60 -13.13 2.00
CA SER A 105 -6.74 -12.11 2.60
C SER A 105 -7.56 -11.22 3.51
N ASN A 106 -7.11 -11.12 4.77
CA ASN A 106 -7.73 -10.25 5.78
C ASN A 106 -7.07 -8.85 5.79
N LYS A 107 -6.26 -8.52 4.79
CA LYS A 107 -5.46 -7.28 4.74
C LYS A 107 -6.28 -6.16 4.10
N SER A 108 -7.13 -5.56 4.92
CA SER A 108 -7.96 -4.40 4.57
C SER A 108 -7.10 -3.20 4.21
N VAL A 109 -7.32 -2.65 3.01
CA VAL A 109 -6.80 -1.34 2.59
C VAL A 109 -7.88 -0.26 2.59
N PHE A 110 -9.15 -0.66 2.66
CA PHE A 110 -10.31 0.20 2.91
C PHE A 110 -11.35 -0.57 3.73
N LYS A 111 -12.03 0.09 4.67
CA LYS A 111 -13.26 -0.39 5.32
C LYS A 111 -14.13 0.83 5.67
N ALA A 112 -15.41 0.77 5.34
CA ALA A 112 -16.42 1.77 5.69
C ALA A 112 -17.80 1.13 5.71
N TYR A 113 -18.79 1.84 6.24
CA TYR A 113 -20.20 1.45 6.32
C TYR A 113 -21.06 2.47 5.58
N SER A 114 -22.11 2.01 4.89
CA SER A 114 -22.97 2.89 4.12
C SER A 114 -23.80 3.82 5.00
N ASN A 115 -23.98 5.04 4.52
CA ASN A 115 -24.84 6.04 5.17
C ASN A 115 -26.34 5.79 4.88
N PRO A 116 -27.27 6.62 5.41
CA PRO A 116 -28.72 6.45 5.15
C PRO A 116 -29.19 6.60 3.69
N SER A 117 -28.31 7.07 2.78
CA SER A 117 -28.53 7.08 1.33
C SER A 117 -27.97 5.82 0.64
N GLY A 118 -27.49 4.85 1.41
CA GLY A 118 -26.84 3.62 0.94
C GLY A 118 -25.41 3.84 0.43
N GLU A 119 -24.81 5.00 0.66
CA GLU A 119 -23.56 5.41 0.00
C GLU A 119 -22.33 5.20 0.89
N VAL A 120 -21.28 4.65 0.29
CA VAL A 120 -19.90 4.65 0.79
C VAL A 120 -19.01 5.39 -0.19
N THR A 121 -18.28 6.39 0.31
CA THR A 121 -17.29 7.15 -0.48
C THR A 121 -15.96 7.22 0.24
N GLY A 122 -14.86 6.98 -0.47
CA GLY A 122 -13.53 7.08 0.11
C GLY A 122 -12.41 6.82 -0.89
N SER A 123 -11.23 6.48 -0.37
CA SER A 123 -10.10 6.04 -1.19
C SER A 123 -9.12 5.19 -0.40
N PHE A 124 -8.32 4.40 -1.12
CA PHE A 124 -7.22 3.63 -0.55
C PHE A 124 -5.97 3.72 -1.42
N THR A 125 -4.82 3.38 -0.85
CA THR A 125 -3.52 3.42 -1.51
C THR A 125 -2.96 2.00 -1.60
N ILE A 126 -2.49 1.60 -2.78
CA ILE A 126 -1.87 0.30 -3.06
C ILE A 126 -0.55 0.48 -3.82
N ASP A 127 0.29 -0.54 -3.80
CA ASP A 127 1.55 -0.57 -4.53
C ASP A 127 1.27 -0.64 -6.05
N GLY A 128 2.08 0.03 -6.86
CA GLY A 128 1.85 0.24 -8.29
C GLY A 128 1.94 -1.03 -9.16
N ASP A 129 2.53 -2.11 -8.62
CA ASP A 129 2.52 -3.46 -9.20
C ASP A 129 1.33 -4.34 -8.74
N THR A 130 0.45 -3.80 -7.88
CA THR A 130 -0.80 -4.47 -7.47
C THR A 130 -1.85 -4.37 -8.57
N ASN A 131 -2.15 -5.50 -9.21
CA ASN A 131 -3.03 -5.56 -10.38
C ASN A 131 -4.50 -5.95 -10.07
N THR A 132 -4.77 -6.44 -8.87
CA THR A 132 -6.10 -6.88 -8.42
C THR A 132 -6.35 -6.51 -6.96
N VAL A 133 -7.61 -6.27 -6.60
CA VAL A 133 -8.11 -6.18 -5.22
C VAL A 133 -9.39 -6.99 -5.07
N HIS A 134 -9.74 -7.34 -3.84
CA HIS A 134 -11.00 -8.02 -3.52
C HIS A 134 -11.96 -7.02 -2.85
N LEU A 135 -13.15 -6.83 -3.43
CA LEU A 135 -14.24 -6.06 -2.87
C LEU A 135 -15.23 -7.00 -2.19
N GLN A 136 -15.51 -6.76 -0.92
CA GLN A 136 -16.59 -7.40 -0.18
C GLN A 136 -17.62 -6.34 0.25
N VAL A 137 -18.90 -6.63 0.04
CA VAL A 137 -20.01 -5.82 0.53
C VAL A 137 -20.95 -6.71 1.33
N GLU A 138 -21.17 -6.40 2.61
CA GLU A 138 -22.16 -7.10 3.44
C GLU A 138 -23.45 -6.29 3.55
N ALA A 139 -24.58 -6.95 3.29
CA ALA A 139 -25.89 -6.45 3.64
C ALA A 139 -26.81 -7.58 4.14
N TYR A 140 -27.50 -7.35 5.24
CA TYR A 140 -28.42 -8.31 5.88
C TYR A 140 -27.81 -9.69 6.19
N GLY A 141 -26.50 -9.77 6.50
CA GLY A 141 -25.80 -11.04 6.74
C GLY A 141 -25.51 -11.84 5.46
N LYS A 142 -25.63 -11.21 4.28
CA LYS A 142 -25.21 -11.77 2.98
C LYS A 142 -24.05 -10.95 2.43
N PHE A 143 -23.15 -11.64 1.74
CA PHE A 143 -21.94 -11.06 1.17
C PHE A 143 -22.02 -11.05 -0.35
N TYR A 144 -21.67 -9.92 -0.94
CA TYR A 144 -21.27 -9.82 -2.34
C TYR A 144 -19.74 -9.69 -2.38
N ASP A 145 -19.09 -10.64 -3.04
CA ASP A 145 -17.64 -10.74 -3.15
C ASP A 145 -17.23 -10.63 -4.63
N ALA A 146 -16.22 -9.81 -4.93
CA ALA A 146 -15.72 -9.62 -6.29
C ALA A 146 -14.23 -9.29 -6.36
N ASP A 147 -13.48 -10.06 -7.14
CA ASP A 147 -12.13 -9.69 -7.56
C ASP A 147 -12.21 -8.63 -8.67
N ILE A 148 -11.48 -7.52 -8.48
CA ILE A 148 -11.46 -6.36 -9.38
C ILE A 148 -10.05 -6.21 -9.92
N SER A 149 -9.89 -6.24 -11.25
CA SER A 149 -8.63 -5.86 -11.87
C SER A 149 -8.49 -4.34 -11.86
N ILE A 150 -7.43 -3.84 -11.23
CA ILE A 150 -7.19 -2.41 -11.02
C ILE A 150 -6.07 -1.85 -11.92
N VAL A 151 -5.59 -2.63 -12.89
CA VAL A 151 -4.48 -2.27 -13.81
C VAL A 151 -4.63 -0.86 -14.38
N SER A 152 -5.83 -0.47 -14.80
CA SER A 152 -6.16 0.86 -15.33
C SER A 152 -7.25 1.61 -14.54
N VAL A 153 -7.73 1.05 -13.43
CA VAL A 153 -8.81 1.65 -12.62
C VAL A 153 -8.26 2.77 -11.74
N SER A 154 -9.02 3.87 -11.66
CA SER A 154 -8.83 4.99 -10.73
C SER A 154 -10.02 5.20 -9.79
N SER A 155 -11.20 4.68 -10.13
CA SER A 155 -12.37 4.63 -9.25
C SER A 155 -13.08 3.28 -9.35
N ILE A 156 -13.35 2.65 -8.20
CA ILE A 156 -14.30 1.54 -8.10
C ILE A 156 -15.66 2.16 -7.82
N SER A 157 -16.52 2.19 -8.84
CA SER A 157 -17.81 2.88 -8.82
C SER A 157 -18.92 1.90 -9.17
N ARG A 158 -19.70 1.47 -8.17
CA ARG A 158 -20.67 0.36 -8.33
C ARG A 158 -21.95 0.59 -7.55
N ARG A 159 -23.08 0.22 -8.16
CA ARG A 159 -24.36 0.04 -7.44
C ARG A 159 -24.58 -1.43 -7.19
N ILE A 160 -24.74 -1.80 -5.93
CA ILE A 160 -25.08 -3.13 -5.45
C ILE A 160 -26.57 -3.12 -5.08
N SER A 161 -27.38 -3.89 -5.81
CA SER A 161 -28.83 -3.99 -5.60
C SER A 161 -29.17 -5.38 -5.06
N ILE A 162 -29.71 -5.46 -3.85
CA ILE A 162 -30.12 -6.70 -3.20
C ILE A 162 -31.49 -7.12 -3.72
N SER A 163 -31.70 -8.42 -3.96
CA SER A 163 -32.98 -8.95 -4.49
C SER A 163 -34.09 -9.13 -3.45
N PHE A 164 -33.82 -8.80 -2.17
CA PHE A 164 -34.76 -8.89 -1.05
C PHE A 164 -34.52 -7.77 -0.02
N THR A 165 -35.56 -7.46 0.75
CA THR A 165 -35.49 -6.65 1.98
C THR A 165 -35.47 -7.58 3.20
N ALA A 166 -34.67 -7.28 4.21
CA ALA A 166 -34.75 -7.91 5.52
C ALA A 166 -34.82 -6.89 6.65
N ASN A 167 -35.45 -7.27 7.77
CA ASN A 167 -35.37 -6.46 8.98
C ASN A 167 -34.01 -6.71 9.64
N VAL A 168 -33.20 -5.66 9.77
CA VAL A 168 -31.97 -5.73 10.57
C VAL A 168 -32.37 -5.99 12.02
N LYS A 169 -31.88 -7.09 12.58
CA LYS A 169 -31.99 -7.32 14.02
C LYS A 169 -31.03 -6.35 14.70
N GLN A 170 -31.53 -5.51 15.60
CA GLN A 170 -30.65 -4.65 16.41
C GLN A 170 -29.62 -5.52 17.15
N ILE A 171 -28.37 -5.30 16.78
CA ILE A 171 -27.17 -5.85 17.38
C ILE A 171 -26.64 -4.86 18.42
N VAL A 172 -25.72 -5.30 19.26
CA VAL A 172 -25.14 -4.40 20.27
C VAL A 172 -24.18 -3.46 19.53
N ASP A 173 -24.39 -2.18 19.77
CA ASP A 173 -23.60 -1.03 19.34
C ASP A 173 -23.55 -0.16 20.60
N SER A 174 -22.37 -0.14 21.22
CA SER A 174 -22.17 0.37 22.58
C SER A 174 -21.88 1.87 22.65
N ASP A 175 -21.48 2.51 21.55
CA ASP A 175 -21.24 3.96 21.48
C ASP A 175 -22.11 4.72 20.47
N GLY A 176 -22.80 4.02 19.58
CA GLY A 176 -23.80 4.56 18.66
C GLY A 176 -23.24 5.06 17.33
N ASP A 177 -22.05 4.61 16.90
CA ASP A 177 -21.45 5.02 15.62
C ASP A 177 -22.06 4.30 14.39
N GLY A 178 -22.88 3.27 14.63
CA GLY A 178 -23.54 2.46 13.60
C GLY A 178 -22.82 1.15 13.27
N VAL A 179 -21.65 0.88 13.85
CA VAL A 179 -20.91 -0.36 13.69
C VAL A 179 -21.20 -1.31 14.87
N PRO A 180 -21.42 -2.62 14.61
CA PRO A 180 -21.70 -3.56 15.70
C PRO A 180 -20.47 -3.84 16.58
N ASP A 181 -20.64 -4.01 17.89
CA ASP A 181 -19.59 -4.38 18.86
C ASP A 181 -18.77 -5.63 18.45
N SER A 182 -19.32 -6.49 17.59
CA SER A 182 -18.65 -7.69 17.06
C SER A 182 -17.73 -7.45 15.86
N GLU A 183 -17.83 -6.29 15.21
CA GLU A 183 -17.07 -5.89 14.03
C GLU A 183 -16.25 -4.61 14.22
N ASP A 184 -16.57 -3.87 15.27
CA ASP A 184 -15.85 -2.69 15.72
C ASP A 184 -14.59 -3.07 16.52
N LEU A 185 -13.48 -2.40 16.20
CA LEU A 185 -12.22 -2.48 16.93
C LEU A 185 -12.16 -1.56 18.16
N TYR A 186 -13.04 -0.57 18.26
CA TYR A 186 -13.14 0.44 19.31
C TYR A 186 -14.59 0.69 19.79
N PRO A 187 -15.33 -0.34 20.28
CA PRO A 187 -16.78 -0.28 20.63
C PRO A 187 -17.17 0.63 21.82
N LEU A 188 -16.36 1.63 22.15
CA LEU A 188 -16.55 2.64 23.18
C LEU A 188 -15.97 4.02 22.74
N ASP A 189 -15.66 4.22 21.45
CA ASP A 189 -15.20 5.48 20.86
C ASP A 189 -15.84 5.72 19.47
N PRO A 190 -16.93 6.52 19.38
CA PRO A 190 -17.76 6.64 18.19
C PRO A 190 -17.12 7.46 17.05
N ASN A 191 -15.80 7.68 17.11
CA ASN A 191 -15.00 8.30 16.05
C ASN A 191 -14.10 7.29 15.35
N ARG A 192 -14.14 6.00 15.74
CA ARG A 192 -13.23 4.97 15.25
C ARG A 192 -13.95 3.61 15.24
N ALA A 193 -13.98 2.96 14.09
CA ALA A 193 -14.56 1.64 13.88
C ALA A 193 -13.52 0.56 13.50
N SER A 194 -12.40 0.96 12.88
CA SER A 194 -11.44 0.00 12.30
C SER A 194 -10.01 0.53 12.23
N THR A 195 -9.06 -0.34 11.85
CA THR A 195 -7.67 0.03 11.53
C THR A 195 -7.26 -0.59 10.20
N ILE A 196 -6.55 0.20 9.37
CA ILE A 196 -5.83 -0.30 8.19
C ILE A 196 -4.31 -0.06 8.33
N ARG A 197 -3.52 -0.81 7.56
CA ARG A 197 -2.05 -0.71 7.52
C ARG A 197 -1.58 -0.33 6.11
N ILE A 198 -0.60 0.57 6.02
CA ILE A 198 -0.07 1.08 4.75
C ILE A 198 1.47 1.08 4.75
N PRO A 199 2.14 0.39 3.81
CA PRO A 199 1.56 -0.62 2.91
C PRO A 199 0.96 -1.79 3.71
N ALA A 200 0.08 -2.55 3.05
CA ALA A 200 -0.64 -3.67 3.68
C ALA A 200 0.32 -4.77 4.20
N GLU A 201 1.51 -4.87 3.62
CA GLU A 201 2.62 -5.76 4.00
C GLU A 201 3.92 -4.96 4.10
N ASP A 202 4.93 -5.49 4.81
CA ASP A 202 6.25 -4.88 4.94
C ASP A 202 6.23 -3.38 5.35
N TYR A 203 6.78 -2.52 4.49
CA TYR A 203 7.01 -1.09 4.66
C TYR A 203 7.29 -0.45 3.29
N TYR A 204 7.16 0.88 3.19
CA TYR A 204 7.79 1.66 2.14
C TYR A 204 9.25 1.95 2.49
N THR A 205 10.10 2.07 1.47
CA THR A 205 11.44 2.66 1.57
C THR A 205 11.39 4.01 0.88
N ILE A 206 11.64 5.09 1.63
CA ILE A 206 11.81 6.44 1.09
C ILE A 206 13.31 6.70 0.98
N SER A 207 13.77 6.91 -0.25
CA SER A 207 15.16 7.21 -0.59
C SER A 207 15.28 8.66 -1.05
N PHE A 208 16.39 9.32 -0.71
CA PHE A 208 16.65 10.71 -1.05
C PHE A 208 18.03 10.91 -1.68
N GLU A 209 18.17 11.97 -2.47
CA GLU A 209 19.41 12.66 -2.86
C GLU A 209 19.48 13.98 -2.07
N ASP A 210 20.65 14.43 -1.61
CA ASP A 210 20.80 15.61 -0.71
C ASP A 210 21.19 16.92 -1.42
N LEU A 211 21.63 16.86 -2.67
CA LEU A 211 22.27 18.00 -3.35
C LEU A 211 21.31 19.03 -3.98
N PHE A 212 20.01 18.94 -3.69
CA PHE A 212 18.94 19.78 -4.23
C PHE A 212 19.29 21.30 -4.27
N PRO A 213 19.05 22.03 -5.40
CA PRO A 213 18.51 21.59 -6.69
C PRO A 213 19.60 21.19 -7.70
N LYS A 214 20.78 20.75 -7.24
CA LYS A 214 21.76 20.08 -8.11
C LYS A 214 21.43 18.59 -8.14
N GLN A 215 21.64 17.94 -9.26
CA GLN A 215 21.22 16.55 -9.48
C GLN A 215 21.88 15.52 -8.54
N GLY A 216 23.12 15.76 -8.11
CA GLY A 216 23.91 14.73 -7.42
C GLY A 216 24.44 13.67 -8.39
N ASP A 217 24.68 12.46 -7.89
CA ASP A 217 25.07 11.28 -8.66
C ASP A 217 23.94 10.25 -8.82
N SER A 218 22.75 10.53 -8.28
CA SER A 218 21.50 9.81 -8.55
C SER A 218 21.56 8.34 -8.11
N ASP A 219 22.21 8.06 -6.99
CA ASP A 219 22.33 6.73 -6.38
C ASP A 219 21.26 6.47 -5.30
N PHE A 220 20.54 7.51 -4.86
CA PHE A 220 19.42 7.45 -3.93
C PHE A 220 19.72 6.78 -2.58
N ASN A 221 20.94 6.92 -2.08
CA ASN A 221 21.35 6.41 -0.76
C ASN A 221 21.81 7.49 0.25
N ASP A 222 21.85 8.78 -0.13
CA ASP A 222 22.26 9.91 0.73
C ASP A 222 21.55 9.93 2.09
N TYR A 223 20.25 9.66 2.06
CA TYR A 223 19.43 9.32 3.23
C TYR A 223 18.33 8.34 2.82
N VAL A 224 18.19 7.25 3.56
CA VAL A 224 17.14 6.25 3.31
C VAL A 224 16.41 5.90 4.60
N VAL A 225 15.08 5.95 4.57
CA VAL A 225 14.20 5.59 5.69
C VAL A 225 13.21 4.50 5.26
N ARG A 226 13.04 3.47 6.10
CA ARG A 226 11.91 2.54 5.98
C ARG A 226 10.75 3.05 6.82
N SER A 227 9.56 3.14 6.23
CA SER A 227 8.36 3.61 6.92
C SER A 227 7.12 2.78 6.65
N TYR A 228 6.30 2.58 7.68
CA TYR A 228 4.93 2.10 7.53
C TYR A 228 3.99 2.90 8.43
N PHE A 229 2.71 2.81 8.13
CA PHE A 229 1.65 3.57 8.78
C PHE A 229 0.49 2.66 9.18
N GLU A 230 -0.21 3.03 10.25
CA GLU A 230 -1.50 2.49 10.63
C GLU A 230 -2.49 3.66 10.79
N GLU A 231 -3.65 3.56 10.15
CA GLU A 231 -4.73 4.55 10.23
C GLU A 231 -5.91 3.94 11.00
N ASP A 232 -6.44 4.64 12.01
CA ASP A 232 -7.76 4.31 12.56
C ASP A 232 -8.81 5.05 11.72
N LEU A 233 -9.86 4.35 11.28
CA LEU A 233 -10.95 4.91 10.48
C LEU A 233 -12.25 4.94 11.29
N ASN A 234 -13.08 5.96 11.14
CA ASN A 234 -14.48 5.97 11.63
C ASN A 234 -15.38 5.05 10.78
N ALA A 235 -16.66 4.90 11.14
CA ALA A 235 -17.65 4.16 10.35
C ALA A 235 -17.70 4.58 8.87
N ALA A 236 -17.50 5.87 8.55
CA ALA A 236 -17.51 6.39 7.18
C ALA A 236 -16.19 6.15 6.39
N GLY A 237 -15.17 5.54 6.98
CA GLY A 237 -13.86 5.32 6.34
C GLY A 237 -12.93 6.55 6.37
N GLU A 238 -13.23 7.54 7.21
CA GLU A 238 -12.41 8.74 7.41
C GLU A 238 -11.37 8.52 8.50
N VAL A 239 -10.16 9.04 8.30
CA VAL A 239 -9.02 8.83 9.21
C VAL A 239 -9.20 9.68 10.47
N ALA A 240 -9.12 9.06 11.64
CA ALA A 240 -9.22 9.72 12.96
C ALA A 240 -7.90 9.71 13.74
N ARG A 241 -7.04 8.69 13.52
CA ARG A 241 -5.69 8.58 14.10
C ARG A 241 -4.71 8.07 13.06
N ILE A 242 -3.48 8.59 13.10
CA ILE A 242 -2.35 8.15 12.28
C ILE A 242 -1.24 7.67 13.20
N ARG A 243 -0.67 6.50 12.92
CA ARG A 243 0.53 5.96 13.60
C ARG A 243 1.61 5.71 12.57
N GLY A 244 2.67 6.51 12.58
CA GLY A 244 3.79 6.44 11.64
C GLY A 244 5.04 5.85 12.29
N TYR A 245 5.72 4.95 11.60
CA TYR A 245 6.91 4.24 12.10
C TYR A 245 8.05 4.46 11.11
N PHE A 246 9.16 5.06 11.54
CA PHE A 246 10.25 5.49 10.66
C PHE A 246 11.59 4.93 11.14
N THR A 247 12.31 4.16 10.31
CA THR A 247 13.65 3.64 10.63
C THR A 247 14.68 4.20 9.65
N HIS A 248 15.69 4.92 10.14
CA HIS A 248 16.84 5.32 9.30
C HIS A 248 17.69 4.08 8.96
N VAL A 249 17.93 3.82 7.66
CA VAL A 249 18.57 2.58 7.18
C VAL A 249 19.77 2.77 6.25
N ALA A 250 19.97 3.94 5.64
CA ALA A 250 21.24 4.28 4.99
C ALA A 250 21.52 5.78 4.95
N LYS A 251 22.81 6.11 4.84
CA LYS A 251 23.37 7.46 4.68
C LYS A 251 24.71 7.39 3.95
N GLY A 252 24.71 7.37 2.61
CA GLY A 252 25.92 7.53 1.79
C GLY A 252 26.35 8.99 1.57
N ALA A 253 25.73 9.92 2.29
CA ALA A 253 26.02 11.34 2.17
C ALA A 253 27.22 11.84 2.97
N GLY A 254 27.85 12.91 2.47
CA GLY A 254 28.76 13.77 3.24
C GLY A 254 28.03 14.80 4.12
N TYR A 255 26.82 15.24 3.77
CA TYR A 255 26.02 16.16 4.57
C TYR A 255 25.27 15.46 5.70
N ASN A 256 24.67 16.25 6.58
CA ASN A 256 23.81 15.77 7.64
C ASN A 256 22.38 16.28 7.46
N HIS A 257 21.43 15.48 7.94
CA HIS A 257 20.02 15.63 7.67
C HIS A 257 19.17 15.45 8.92
N THR A 258 17.93 15.91 8.85
CA THR A 258 16.84 15.52 9.75
C THR A 258 15.66 15.05 8.92
N LEU A 259 14.88 14.09 9.43
CA LEU A 259 13.65 13.65 8.77
C LEU A 259 12.47 14.36 9.43
N HIS A 260 11.58 14.90 8.61
CA HIS A 260 10.43 15.68 9.02
C HIS A 260 9.13 15.05 8.49
N PHE A 261 8.03 15.38 9.15
CA PHE A 261 6.69 14.86 8.87
C PHE A 261 5.64 15.97 8.91
N GLY A 262 4.74 15.99 7.92
CA GLY A 262 3.64 16.93 7.82
C GLY A 262 2.35 16.30 7.28
N ILE A 263 1.23 16.81 7.80
CA ILE A 263 -0.15 16.56 7.37
C ILE A 263 -0.90 17.91 7.30
N PRO A 264 -0.49 18.82 6.40
CA PRO A 264 -0.96 20.22 6.39
C PRO A 264 -2.47 20.39 6.18
N GLY A 265 -3.17 19.38 5.63
CA GLY A 265 -4.62 19.37 5.46
C GLY A 265 -5.42 19.00 6.72
N ALA A 266 -4.77 18.61 7.82
CA ALA A 266 -5.44 18.04 8.99
C ALA A 266 -5.30 18.89 10.26
N SER A 267 -6.41 18.95 11.01
CA SER A 267 -6.41 19.51 12.36
C SER A 267 -5.96 18.45 13.37
N VAL A 268 -4.93 18.74 14.16
CA VAL A 268 -4.39 17.79 15.17
C VAL A 268 -4.88 18.16 16.57
N SER A 269 -5.25 17.14 17.35
CA SER A 269 -5.60 17.27 18.77
C SER A 269 -4.33 17.12 19.63
N SER A 270 -3.60 16.03 19.42
CA SER A 270 -2.36 15.72 20.12
C SER A 270 -1.46 14.80 19.31
N TYR A 271 -0.19 14.70 19.70
CA TYR A 271 0.72 13.67 19.22
C TYR A 271 1.62 13.14 20.33
N SER A 272 2.14 11.93 20.13
CA SER A 272 3.30 11.39 20.85
C SER A 272 4.37 10.90 19.86
N LEU A 273 5.65 11.07 20.23
CA LEU A 273 6.78 10.70 19.39
C LEU A 273 7.85 10.02 20.26
N ILE A 274 8.09 8.73 20.00
CA ILE A 274 9.05 7.92 20.76
C ILE A 274 10.25 7.60 19.87
N HIS A 275 11.45 8.00 20.31
CA HIS A 275 12.70 7.60 19.68
C HIS A 275 13.26 6.33 20.34
N ILE A 276 13.59 5.35 19.50
CA ILE A 276 14.11 4.04 19.87
C ILE A 276 15.54 3.89 19.33
N GLY A 277 16.44 3.42 20.17
CA GLY A 277 17.85 3.18 19.86
C GLY A 277 18.09 2.05 18.86
N PHE A 278 19.37 1.81 18.55
CA PHE A 278 19.82 0.85 17.52
C PHE A 278 19.45 -0.62 17.81
N ASP A 279 19.17 -0.95 19.07
CA ASP A 279 18.71 -2.29 19.49
C ASP A 279 17.23 -2.56 19.15
N GLY A 280 16.48 -1.54 18.71
CA GLY A 280 15.05 -1.63 18.42
C GLY A 280 14.16 -1.73 19.67
N THR A 281 14.70 -1.59 20.89
CA THR A 281 13.93 -1.74 22.14
C THR A 281 14.16 -0.64 23.17
N THR A 282 15.35 -0.05 23.25
CA THR A 282 15.65 1.04 24.19
C THR A 282 14.97 2.34 23.78
N VAL A 283 14.08 2.86 24.63
CA VAL A 283 13.52 4.21 24.48
C VAL A 283 14.59 5.23 24.87
N GLU A 284 15.03 6.05 23.91
CA GLU A 284 15.99 7.13 24.13
C GLU A 284 15.28 8.46 24.44
N GLU A 285 14.10 8.68 23.85
CA GLU A 285 13.30 9.89 24.03
C GLU A 285 11.81 9.57 23.90
N ASN A 286 10.97 10.29 24.65
CA ASN A 286 9.52 10.20 24.56
C ASN A 286 8.95 11.62 24.67
N LEU A 287 8.47 12.13 23.54
CA LEU A 287 7.92 13.47 23.37
C LEU A 287 6.41 13.39 23.23
N SER A 288 5.74 14.47 23.63
CA SER A 288 4.33 14.69 23.34
C SER A 288 4.06 16.16 23.09
N GLY A 289 3.01 16.44 22.35
CA GLY A 289 2.60 17.80 22.05
C GLY A 289 1.14 17.91 21.64
N VAL A 290 0.71 19.16 21.50
CA VAL A 290 -0.61 19.56 21.01
C VAL A 290 -0.38 20.67 19.99
N GLY A 291 -1.27 20.78 19.01
CA GLY A 291 -1.20 21.86 18.03
C GLY A 291 -2.28 21.67 16.99
N PRO A 292 -3.05 22.72 16.62
CA PRO A 292 -4.17 22.59 15.69
C PRO A 292 -3.75 22.23 14.26
N THR A 293 -2.45 22.20 13.96
CA THR A 293 -1.88 21.84 12.65
C THR A 293 -0.53 21.16 12.87
N MET A 294 -0.20 20.15 12.06
CA MET A 294 1.13 19.53 12.01
C MET A 294 1.69 19.66 10.59
N THR A 295 2.39 20.76 10.32
CA THR A 295 3.03 21.02 9.01
C THR A 295 4.50 20.63 8.98
N ASP A 296 5.16 20.67 10.14
CA ASP A 296 6.58 20.39 10.32
C ASP A 296 6.78 19.78 11.72
N LEU A 297 6.98 18.46 11.76
CA LEU A 297 7.44 17.74 12.94
C LEU A 297 8.73 16.98 12.58
N GLN A 298 9.85 17.34 13.20
CA GLN A 298 11.09 16.57 13.10
C GLN A 298 10.90 15.19 13.77
N VAL A 299 10.75 14.13 12.96
CA VAL A 299 10.55 12.75 13.43
C VAL A 299 11.84 11.96 13.62
N LEU A 300 12.95 12.34 12.97
CA LEU A 300 14.27 11.80 13.30
C LEU A 300 15.31 12.92 13.31
N GLY A 301 16.12 12.93 14.38
CA GLY A 301 17.22 13.86 14.56
C GLY A 301 18.41 13.62 13.62
N ASN A 302 19.46 14.43 13.83
CA ASN A 302 20.64 14.52 12.96
C ASN A 302 21.16 13.15 12.48
N SER A 303 21.25 12.97 11.16
CA SER A 303 21.63 11.72 10.51
C SER A 303 22.99 11.15 10.93
N SER A 304 23.91 11.98 11.44
CA SER A 304 25.19 11.51 12.03
C SER A 304 25.05 10.75 13.36
N THR A 305 23.88 10.80 14.00
CA THR A 305 23.62 10.14 15.29
C THR A 305 22.47 9.12 15.24
N THR A 306 21.71 9.09 14.15
CA THR A 306 20.57 8.17 13.96
C THR A 306 20.90 6.92 13.16
N ILE A 307 22.12 6.78 12.60
CA ILE A 307 22.60 5.53 11.99
C ILE A 307 24.07 5.25 12.34
N PRO A 308 24.48 3.99 12.62
CA PRO A 308 25.84 3.67 13.07
C PRO A 308 26.78 3.25 11.91
N SER A 309 26.26 3.09 10.69
CA SER A 309 26.94 2.65 9.47
C SER A 309 26.30 3.38 8.29
N SER A 310 27.07 3.76 7.26
CA SER A 310 26.45 4.37 6.06
C SER A 310 25.49 3.43 5.35
N ASN A 311 25.76 2.12 5.42
CA ASN A 311 25.08 1.08 4.64
C ASN A 311 25.04 1.40 3.13
N ALA A 312 25.99 2.17 2.60
CA ALA A 312 26.09 2.50 1.16
C ALA A 312 27.40 1.99 0.52
N SER A 313 28.34 1.48 1.32
CA SER A 313 29.68 1.12 0.85
C SER A 313 29.78 -0.29 0.24
N ARG A 314 30.54 -0.40 -0.86
CA ARG A 314 30.96 -1.68 -1.46
C ARG A 314 31.96 -2.47 -0.61
N THR A 315 32.65 -1.82 0.33
CA THR A 315 33.70 -2.45 1.16
C THR A 315 33.19 -2.92 2.52
N ASN A 316 32.06 -2.39 2.99
CA ASN A 316 31.35 -2.87 4.18
C ASN A 316 29.88 -3.09 3.83
N THR A 317 29.54 -4.33 3.50
CA THR A 317 28.19 -4.75 3.09
C THR A 317 27.37 -5.33 4.24
N THR A 318 27.81 -5.17 5.50
CA THR A 318 27.03 -5.61 6.66
C THR A 318 25.95 -4.57 6.96
N PHE A 319 24.69 -4.90 6.71
CA PHE A 319 23.57 -4.04 7.07
C PHE A 319 23.49 -3.85 8.60
N VAL A 320 23.38 -2.61 9.05
CA VAL A 320 23.12 -2.27 10.46
C VAL A 320 21.95 -1.30 10.55
N LYS A 321 20.89 -1.70 11.26
CA LYS A 321 19.69 -0.86 11.46
C LYS A 321 20.03 0.42 12.23
N GLY A 322 19.51 1.56 11.79
CA GLY A 322 19.56 2.81 12.55
C GLY A 322 18.46 2.90 13.61
N LYS A 323 18.32 4.11 14.18
CA LYS A 323 17.28 4.44 15.15
C LYS A 323 15.89 4.43 14.50
N THR A 324 14.89 4.19 15.33
CA THR A 324 13.47 4.16 14.91
C THR A 324 12.69 5.25 15.64
N ALA A 325 11.84 5.99 14.92
CA ALA A 325 10.83 6.85 15.49
C ALA A 325 9.45 6.21 15.39
N LYS A 326 8.64 6.35 16.43
CA LYS A 326 7.23 5.94 16.46
C LYS A 326 6.39 7.17 16.79
N LEU A 327 5.67 7.66 15.79
CA LEU A 327 4.77 8.79 15.87
C LEU A 327 3.33 8.28 16.00
N GLU A 328 2.57 8.83 16.93
CA GLU A 328 1.11 8.72 16.99
C GLU A 328 0.52 10.13 16.93
N VAL A 329 -0.47 10.35 16.05
CA VAL A 329 -1.18 11.62 15.89
C VAL A 329 -2.67 11.38 16.01
N ILE A 330 -3.31 12.05 16.98
CA ILE A 330 -4.76 12.07 17.15
C ILE A 330 -5.30 13.29 16.42
N LEU A 331 -6.20 13.11 15.46
CA LEU A 331 -6.82 14.23 14.75
C LEU A 331 -7.93 14.85 15.60
N ALA A 332 -8.21 16.14 15.39
CA ALA A 332 -9.25 16.87 16.11
C ALA A 332 -10.67 16.49 15.64
N SER A 333 -10.78 15.92 14.45
CA SER A 333 -11.99 15.32 13.86
C SER A 333 -11.54 14.32 12.79
N PRO A 334 -12.33 13.26 12.49
CA PRO A 334 -12.07 12.42 11.33
C PRO A 334 -12.01 13.23 10.03
N ILE A 335 -11.18 12.78 9.08
CA ILE A 335 -10.98 13.44 7.78
C ILE A 335 -10.87 12.43 6.65
N SER A 336 -11.53 12.69 5.52
CA SER A 336 -11.42 11.82 4.35
C SER A 336 -9.97 11.76 3.83
N LYS A 337 -9.54 10.56 3.44
CA LYS A 337 -8.18 10.30 2.92
C LYS A 337 -7.84 11.14 1.67
N LEU A 338 -8.85 11.52 0.89
CA LEU A 338 -8.70 12.42 -0.26
C LEU A 338 -8.28 13.85 0.11
N VAL A 339 -8.66 14.34 1.29
CA VAL A 339 -8.25 15.67 1.79
C VAL A 339 -6.96 15.58 2.59
N LEU A 340 -6.75 14.49 3.34
CA LEU A 340 -5.54 14.23 4.13
C LEU A 340 -4.30 13.94 3.25
N GLY A 341 -4.50 13.27 2.12
CA GLY A 341 -3.45 12.71 1.28
C GLY A 341 -3.06 11.27 1.68
N PRO A 342 -2.40 10.52 0.78
CA PRO A 342 -1.96 9.16 1.04
C PRO A 342 -0.72 9.12 1.96
N ALA A 343 -0.55 8.03 2.71
CA ALA A 343 0.72 7.70 3.36
C ALA A 343 1.81 7.53 2.27
N PRO A 344 3.06 8.01 2.47
CA PRO A 344 3.69 8.45 3.72
C PRO A 344 3.42 9.92 4.10
N TYR A 345 2.34 10.52 3.59
CA TYR A 345 1.97 11.93 3.76
C TYR A 345 3.14 12.83 3.39
N ASP A 346 3.33 13.96 4.05
CA ASP A 346 4.51 14.80 3.84
C ASP A 346 5.68 14.41 4.74
N THR A 347 6.21 13.20 4.51
CA THR A 347 7.53 12.82 5.01
C THR A 347 8.61 13.40 4.09
N TYR A 348 9.49 14.25 4.61
CA TYR A 348 10.50 14.97 3.82
C TYR A 348 11.84 15.08 4.56
N LEU A 349 12.91 15.37 3.81
CA LEU A 349 14.27 15.49 4.32
C LEU A 349 14.68 16.97 4.42
N ASN A 350 15.20 17.41 5.58
CA ASN A 350 15.92 18.68 5.68
C ASN A 350 17.42 18.44 5.63
N VAL A 351 18.13 19.15 4.74
CA VAL A 351 19.58 19.10 4.58
C VAL A 351 20.22 20.20 5.43
N ILE A 352 20.69 19.84 6.63
CA ILE A 352 21.23 20.78 7.64
C ILE A 352 22.32 21.68 7.03
N ASN A 353 23.18 21.11 6.18
CA ASN A 353 24.30 21.80 5.54
C ASN A 353 23.88 22.92 4.57
N THR A 354 22.69 22.86 4.00
CA THR A 354 22.18 23.85 3.03
C THR A 354 20.91 24.56 3.49
N SER A 355 20.31 24.10 4.59
CA SER A 355 19.01 24.54 5.13
C SER A 355 17.89 24.45 4.09
N LYS A 356 17.88 23.38 3.31
CA LYS A 356 16.84 23.11 2.30
C LYS A 356 16.08 21.85 2.62
N ASP A 357 14.81 21.89 2.30
CA ASP A 357 13.90 20.76 2.36
C ASP A 357 13.86 20.04 1.01
N ILE A 358 13.59 18.74 1.05
CA ILE A 358 13.47 17.85 -0.10
C ILE A 358 12.23 16.99 0.14
N HIS A 359 11.13 17.36 -0.51
CA HIS A 359 9.86 16.66 -0.45
C HIS A 359 9.69 15.76 -1.67
N ALA A 360 8.69 14.87 -1.61
CA ALA A 360 8.26 14.11 -2.78
C ALA A 360 7.77 15.03 -3.91
N ALA A 361 8.11 14.66 -5.15
CA ALA A 361 7.61 15.31 -6.36
C ALA A 361 6.07 15.24 -6.43
N GLY A 362 5.45 16.23 -7.07
CA GLY A 362 4.00 16.35 -7.26
C GLY A 362 3.25 17.15 -6.17
N LYS A 363 3.95 17.66 -5.15
CA LYS A 363 3.33 18.38 -4.03
C LYS A 363 3.52 19.90 -4.04
N TYR A 364 4.70 20.37 -4.46
CA TYR A 364 5.09 21.77 -4.37
C TYR A 364 5.43 22.32 -5.75
N PHE A 365 4.75 23.39 -6.13
CA PHE A 365 4.84 23.98 -7.46
C PHE A 365 5.20 25.46 -7.38
N ASP A 366 5.96 25.94 -8.36
CA ASP A 366 6.25 27.37 -8.51
C ASP A 366 5.02 28.14 -9.04
N ALA A 367 5.16 29.47 -9.16
CA ALA A 367 4.08 30.34 -9.66
C ALA A 367 3.66 30.06 -11.13
N ASN A 368 4.40 29.22 -11.86
CA ASN A 368 4.09 28.78 -13.22
C ASN A 368 3.48 27.36 -13.26
N GLY A 369 3.27 26.73 -12.10
CA GLY A 369 2.83 25.33 -12.01
C GLY A 369 3.94 24.31 -12.27
N LYS A 370 5.22 24.71 -12.24
CA LYS A 370 6.33 23.76 -12.35
C LYS A 370 6.62 23.13 -10.98
N ASP A 371 6.64 21.80 -10.91
CA ASP A 371 7.10 21.06 -9.75
C ASP A 371 8.54 21.47 -9.38
N ILE A 372 8.75 21.90 -8.14
CA ILE A 372 10.05 22.38 -7.66
C ILE A 372 11.00 21.23 -7.30
N TYR A 373 10.48 20.04 -7.02
CA TYR A 373 11.24 18.84 -6.69
C TYR A 373 11.44 17.92 -7.90
N ARG A 374 11.33 18.48 -9.12
CA ARG A 374 11.80 17.88 -10.37
C ARG A 374 12.81 18.77 -11.09
N ASP A 375 13.86 18.16 -11.62
CA ASP A 375 14.88 18.83 -12.41
C ASP A 375 14.36 19.27 -13.81
N ALA A 376 15.25 19.72 -14.70
CA ALA A 376 14.85 20.14 -16.04
C ALA A 376 14.49 18.98 -17.00
N THR A 377 14.84 17.74 -16.64
CA THR A 377 14.44 16.52 -17.37
C THR A 377 13.17 15.90 -16.79
N GLY A 378 12.86 16.22 -15.53
CA GLY A 378 11.75 15.64 -14.77
C GLY A 378 12.20 14.73 -13.63
N PHE A 379 13.51 14.56 -13.39
CA PHE A 379 14.10 13.66 -12.40
C PHE A 379 13.91 14.19 -10.96
N PRO A 380 13.64 13.34 -9.96
CA PRO A 380 13.34 13.77 -8.59
C PRO A 380 14.57 13.78 -7.68
N TRP A 381 14.40 14.29 -6.46
CA TRP A 381 15.35 14.10 -5.34
C TRP A 381 14.83 13.15 -4.25
N SER A 382 13.68 12.52 -4.47
CA SER A 382 13.10 11.52 -3.57
C SER A 382 12.36 10.43 -4.36
N LEU A 383 12.48 9.18 -3.91
CA LEU A 383 11.75 8.01 -4.42
C LEU A 383 11.00 7.33 -3.28
N LEU A 384 9.77 6.89 -3.56
CA LEU A 384 9.05 5.95 -2.71
C LEU A 384 9.00 4.58 -3.39
N VAL A 385 9.44 3.53 -2.68
CA VAL A 385 9.53 2.15 -3.21
C VAL A 385 8.97 1.14 -2.19
N PRO A 386 8.05 0.23 -2.54
CA PRO A 386 7.51 -0.75 -1.60
C PRO A 386 8.46 -1.91 -1.30
N GLY A 387 8.36 -2.41 -0.07
CA GLY A 387 9.12 -3.54 0.43
C GLY A 387 10.61 -3.24 0.59
N ASN A 388 11.41 -4.31 0.56
CA ASN A 388 12.86 -4.25 0.76
C ASN A 388 13.61 -3.74 -0.48
N PHE A 389 13.53 -2.44 -0.76
CA PHE A 389 14.38 -1.78 -1.74
C PHE A 389 15.87 -1.95 -1.38
N GLN A 390 16.66 -2.32 -2.37
CA GLN A 390 18.11 -2.44 -2.25
C GLN A 390 18.71 -1.20 -2.92
N TRP A 391 18.92 -0.14 -2.16
CA TRP A 391 19.47 1.10 -2.71
C TRP A 391 20.84 0.84 -3.35
N PRO A 392 21.17 1.53 -4.46
CA PRO A 392 22.50 1.50 -5.06
C PRO A 392 23.63 1.74 -4.06
N TYR A 393 24.81 1.18 -4.35
CA TYR A 393 26.03 1.57 -3.66
C TYR A 393 26.44 3.01 -3.96
N GLU A 394 27.26 3.60 -3.09
CA GLU A 394 27.75 4.96 -3.22
C GLU A 394 28.32 5.28 -4.63
N ALA A 395 27.95 6.45 -5.14
CA ALA A 395 28.25 6.98 -6.47
C ALA A 395 27.84 6.04 -7.64
N THR A 396 26.82 5.21 -7.42
CA THR A 396 26.31 4.25 -8.41
C THR A 396 24.91 4.61 -8.87
N ASP A 397 24.82 5.41 -9.93
CA ASP A 397 23.58 5.83 -10.58
C ASP A 397 22.52 4.71 -10.63
N ILE A 398 21.31 5.01 -10.14
CA ILE A 398 20.18 4.07 -10.04
C ILE A 398 19.85 3.40 -11.38
N ARG A 399 20.08 4.04 -12.53
CA ARG A 399 19.85 3.47 -13.86
C ARG A 399 20.80 2.32 -14.21
N LYS A 400 21.96 2.25 -13.55
CA LYS A 400 22.91 1.13 -13.65
C LYS A 400 22.51 -0.02 -12.74
N SER A 401 22.02 0.31 -11.54
CA SER A 401 21.58 -0.64 -10.51
C SER A 401 20.22 -1.26 -10.82
N TYR A 402 19.34 -0.51 -11.48
CA TYR A 402 18.00 -0.89 -11.89
C TYR A 402 17.78 -0.49 -13.36
N PRO A 403 18.16 -1.35 -14.33
CA PRO A 403 18.10 -1.01 -15.76
C PRO A 403 16.69 -0.63 -16.26
N GLN A 404 15.64 -1.18 -15.64
CA GLN A 404 14.23 -0.88 -15.93
C GLN A 404 13.76 0.49 -15.39
N PHE A 405 14.51 1.11 -14.47
CA PHE A 405 14.12 2.42 -13.91
C PHE A 405 14.00 3.49 -14.99
N GLN A 406 14.87 3.46 -16.01
CA GLN A 406 14.85 4.46 -17.08
C GLN A 406 13.59 4.32 -17.96
N THR A 407 13.15 3.11 -18.29
CA THR A 407 11.95 2.90 -19.11
C THR A 407 10.69 3.22 -18.31
N TRP A 408 10.63 2.85 -17.04
CA TRP A 408 9.57 3.28 -16.12
C TRP A 408 9.46 4.81 -16.03
N TYR A 409 10.57 5.50 -15.76
CA TYR A 409 10.63 6.98 -15.70
C TYR A 409 10.21 7.63 -17.03
N GLN A 410 10.78 7.19 -18.16
CA GLN A 410 10.49 7.77 -19.47
C GLN A 410 9.06 7.47 -19.97
N SER A 411 8.45 6.38 -19.52
CA SER A 411 7.05 6.03 -19.82
C SER A 411 6.03 6.74 -18.93
N LEU A 412 6.48 7.62 -18.02
CA LEU A 412 5.65 8.24 -16.98
C LEU A 412 4.93 7.17 -16.13
N GLY A 413 5.67 6.13 -15.74
CA GLY A 413 5.22 5.07 -14.84
C GLY A 413 4.25 4.07 -15.47
N THR A 414 4.08 4.05 -16.80
CA THR A 414 3.13 3.18 -17.49
C THR A 414 3.72 1.84 -17.95
N THR A 415 5.05 1.71 -17.99
CA THR A 415 5.77 0.44 -18.22
C THR A 415 6.73 0.14 -17.08
N ASP A 416 7.14 -1.13 -16.96
CA ASP A 416 8.12 -1.57 -15.94
C ASP A 416 7.75 -1.16 -14.51
N THR A 417 6.46 -1.26 -14.15
CA THR A 417 5.93 -0.85 -12.84
C THR A 417 6.51 -1.63 -11.66
N ASP A 418 7.19 -2.75 -11.94
CA ASP A 418 7.90 -3.62 -11.00
C ASP A 418 9.43 -3.44 -11.04
N TRP A 419 9.97 -2.38 -11.65
CA TRP A 419 11.41 -2.16 -11.87
C TRP A 419 12.28 -2.41 -10.62
N PHE A 420 11.77 -2.04 -9.44
CA PHE A 420 12.44 -2.17 -8.14
C PHE A 420 12.56 -3.61 -7.64
N ARG A 421 11.82 -4.56 -8.22
CA ARG A 421 11.93 -6.01 -7.95
C ARG A 421 13.18 -6.63 -8.60
N ASN A 422 13.79 -5.96 -9.59
CA ASN A 422 14.84 -6.52 -10.44
C ASN A 422 16.19 -5.76 -10.37
N PRO A 423 16.83 -5.63 -9.19
CA PRO A 423 18.16 -5.03 -9.07
C PRO A 423 19.24 -5.86 -9.77
N ASN A 424 20.31 -5.19 -10.21
CA ASN A 424 21.61 -5.79 -10.47
C ASN A 424 22.34 -6.01 -9.12
N PRO A 425 22.50 -7.26 -8.63
CA PRO A 425 23.04 -7.50 -7.28
C PRO A 425 24.50 -7.08 -7.08
N ALA A 426 25.23 -6.77 -8.15
CA ALA A 426 26.61 -6.25 -8.09
C ALA A 426 26.67 -4.72 -7.85
N GLU A 427 25.52 -4.04 -7.91
CA GLU A 427 25.43 -2.57 -7.93
C GLU A 427 24.59 -2.00 -6.77
N VAL A 428 23.89 -2.85 -6.02
CA VAL A 428 23.04 -2.49 -4.86
C VAL A 428 23.59 -3.00 -3.53
N PHE A 429 23.32 -2.26 -2.47
CA PHE A 429 23.64 -2.68 -1.10
C PHE A 429 22.72 -3.82 -0.64
N PRO A 430 23.24 -4.90 -0.02
CA PRO A 430 22.44 -6.03 0.44
C PRO A 430 21.70 -5.69 1.74
N SER A 431 20.68 -4.86 1.65
CA SER A 431 19.77 -4.54 2.75
C SER A 431 18.97 -5.79 3.15
N THR A 432 18.97 -6.14 4.44
CA THR A 432 18.10 -7.21 4.97
C THR A 432 16.77 -6.60 5.44
N PRO A 433 15.63 -7.31 5.36
CA PRO A 433 14.33 -6.82 5.83
C PRO A 433 14.34 -6.28 7.27
#